data_AF-A0A7K3WBI1-F1
#
_entry.id   AF-A0A7K3WBI1-F1
#
_cell.length_a   1.000
_cell.length_b   1.000
_cell.length_c   1.000
_cell.angle_alpha   90.00
_cell.angle_beta   90.00
_cell.angle_gamma   90.00
#
_symmetry.space_group_name_H-M   'P 1'
#
loop_
_entity.id
_entity.type
_entity.pdbx_description
1 polymer ?
#
loop_
_entity_poly.entity_id
_entity_poly.type
_entity_poly.pdbx_seq_one_letter_code
_entity_poly.pdbx_strand_id
1 'polypeptide(L)' 'MDPEELVAASPLVSAADPADVTDLLAGLMGMWAHRMRQPPPPGLPTLRAFQRRFHDACLDWLVRRTAG' A
#
# COMPACT_ATOMS: atom_id res chain seq x y z
N MET A 1 -0.79 14.50 1.36
CA MET A 1 0.49 14.34 0.63
C MET A 1 0.28 13.16 -0.30
N ASP A 2 0.47 13.34 -1.61
CA ASP A 2 0.34 12.24 -2.56
C ASP A 2 1.58 11.34 -2.46
N PRO A 3 1.42 10.02 -2.23
CA PRO A 3 2.56 9.11 -2.20
C PRO A 3 3.35 9.07 -3.52
N GLU A 4 2.72 9.34 -4.67
CA GLU A 4 3.42 9.40 -5.96
C GLU A 4 4.44 10.54 -5.98
N GLU A 5 4.03 11.72 -5.51
CA GLU A 5 4.91 12.90 -5.41
C GLU A 5 6.09 12.65 -4.45
N LEU A 6 5.83 11.98 -3.33
CA LEU A 6 6.87 11.66 -2.34
C LEU A 6 7.91 10.68 -2.90
N VAL A 7 7.46 9.66 -3.65
CA VAL A 7 8.35 8.71 -4.33
C VAL A 7 9.17 9.40 -5.41
N ALA A 8 8.53 10.22 -6.24
CA ALA A 8 9.21 10.96 -7.30
C ALA A 8 10.26 11.94 -6.76
N ALA A 9 10.03 12.53 -5.58
CA ALA A 9 10.98 13.42 -4.92
C ALA A 9 12.14 12.71 -4.22
N SER A 10 12.06 11.38 -4.01
CA SER A 10 13.10 10.60 -3.34
C SER A 10 14.16 10.12 -4.33
N PRO A 11 15.44 10.54 -4.21
CA PRO A 11 16.50 10.12 -5.14
C PRO A 11 16.71 8.61 -5.19
N LEU A 12 16.41 7.91 -4.09
CA LEU A 12 16.55 6.46 -4.00
C LEU A 12 15.44 5.75 -4.78
N VAL A 13 14.19 6.18 -4.61
CA VAL A 13 13.04 5.49 -5.22
C VAL A 13 12.88 5.92 -6.67
N SER A 14 13.18 7.17 -7.02
CA SER A 14 13.15 7.66 -8.39
C SER A 14 14.18 6.98 -9.31
N ALA A 15 15.23 6.37 -8.73
CA ALA A 15 16.24 5.62 -9.47
C ALA A 15 15.85 4.15 -9.74
N ALA A 16 14.80 3.64 -9.09
CA ALA A 16 14.29 2.29 -9.31
C ALA A 16 13.44 2.20 -10.58
N ASP A 17 13.25 0.98 -11.10
CA ASP A 17 12.26 0.76 -12.16
C ASP A 17 10.86 1.13 -11.61
N PRO A 18 10.08 1.98 -12.29
CA PRO A 18 8.70 2.26 -11.89
C PRO A 18 7.84 1.01 -11.70
N ALA A 19 8.13 -0.09 -12.41
CA ALA A 19 7.45 -1.37 -12.23
C ALA A 19 7.72 -1.99 -10.86
N ASP A 20 8.94 -1.88 -10.32
CA ASP A 20 9.29 -2.42 -8.99
C ASP A 20 8.48 -1.73 -7.87
N VAL A 21 8.23 -0.42 -8.02
CA VAL A 21 7.38 0.33 -7.07
C VAL A 21 5.94 -0.19 -7.15
N THR A 22 5.43 -0.42 -8.36
CA THR A 22 4.09 -0.97 -8.58
C THR A 22 3.95 -2.38 -8.00
N ASP A 23 4.95 -3.24 -8.19
CA ASP A 23 4.97 -4.61 -7.68
C ASP A 23 5.03 -4.63 -6.14
N LEU A 24 5.84 -3.76 -5.53
CA LEU A 24 5.87 -3.60 -4.08
C LEU A 24 4.49 -3.18 -3.54
N LEU A 25 3.81 -2.25 -4.21
CA LEU A 25 2.47 -1.82 -3.82
C LEU A 25 1.44 -2.92 -3.95
N ALA A 26 1.48 -3.71 -5.02
CA ALA A 26 0.62 -4.87 -5.20
C ALA A 26 0.84 -5.90 -4.07
N GLY A 27 2.10 -6.15 -3.69
CA GLY A 27 2.46 -7.01 -2.56
C GLY A 27 1.90 -6.50 -1.23
N LEU A 28 2.08 -5.21 -0.92
CA LEU A 28 1.56 -4.59 0.30
C LEU A 28 0.03 -4.61 0.35
N MET A 29 -0.64 -4.27 -0.75
CA MET A 29 -2.09 -4.34 -0.89
C MET A 29 -2.59 -5.76 -0.61
N GLY A 30 -2.01 -6.77 -1.27
CA GLY A 30 -2.39 -8.17 -1.08
C GLY A 30 -2.14 -8.67 0.35
N MET A 31 -1.02 -8.30 0.95
CA MET A 31 -0.72 -8.61 2.35
C MET A 31 -1.78 -8.02 3.29
N TRP A 32 -2.11 -6.73 3.16
CA TRP A 32 -3.12 -6.11 4.02
C TRP A 32 -4.52 -6.68 3.78
N ALA A 33 -4.87 -6.95 2.52
CA ALA A 33 -6.12 -7.62 2.17
C ALA A 33 -6.27 -8.93 2.95
N HIS A 34 -5.22 -9.75 2.97
CA HIS A 34 -5.22 -10.99 3.72
C HIS A 34 -5.30 -10.74 5.24
N ARG A 35 -4.45 -9.85 5.79
CA ARG A 35 -4.33 -9.61 7.24
C ARG A 35 -5.59 -9.01 7.86
N MET A 36 -6.27 -8.09 7.17
CA MET A 36 -7.42 -7.37 7.71
C MET A 36 -8.67 -8.25 7.90
N ARG A 37 -8.72 -9.43 7.24
CA ARG A 37 -9.81 -10.40 7.34
C ARG A 37 -9.64 -11.42 8.47
N GLN A 38 -8.50 -11.39 9.16
CA GLN A 38 -8.23 -12.29 10.28
C GLN A 38 -8.90 -11.78 11.57
N PRO A 39 -9.20 -12.66 12.55
CA PRO A 39 -9.72 -12.24 13.86
C PRO A 39 -8.80 -11.21 14.53
N PRO A 40 -9.30 -10.13 15.16
CA PRO A 40 -8.43 -9.15 15.83
C PRO A 40 -7.63 -9.82 16.97
N PRO A 41 -6.34 -9.50 17.14
CA PRO A 41 -5.57 -10.05 18.24
C PRO A 41 -6.01 -9.43 19.57
N PRO A 42 -5.82 -10.15 20.71
CA PRO A 42 -6.12 -9.62 22.03
C PRO A 42 -5.42 -8.29 22.29
N GLY A 43 -6.12 -7.33 22.90
CA GLY A 43 -5.57 -6.01 23.25
C GLY A 43 -5.48 -5.00 22.10
N LEU A 44 -5.80 -5.37 20.86
CA LEU A 44 -5.71 -4.47 19.68
C LEU A 44 -7.01 -4.51 18.82
N PRO A 45 -8.17 -4.10 19.37
CA PRO A 45 -9.45 -4.21 18.68
C PRO A 45 -9.56 -3.36 17.41
N THR A 46 -8.78 -2.29 17.29
CA THR A 46 -8.79 -1.37 16.15
C THR A 46 -7.85 -1.77 15.02
N LEU A 47 -7.02 -2.80 15.20
CA LEU A 47 -5.97 -3.18 14.24
C LEU A 47 -6.53 -3.48 12.85
N ARG A 48 -7.69 -4.14 12.76
CA ARG A 48 -8.27 -4.50 11.45
C ARG A 48 -8.77 -3.29 10.69
N ALA A 49 -9.38 -2.33 11.39
CA ALA A 49 -9.77 -1.06 10.79
C ALA A 49 -8.55 -0.24 10.35
N PHE A 50 -7.46 -0.27 11.13
CA PHE A 50 -6.19 0.34 10.73
C PHE A 50 -5.62 -0.31 9.46
N GLN A 51 -5.49 -1.64 9.44
CA GLN A 51 -4.98 -2.39 8.28
C GLN A 51 -5.82 -2.17 7.01
N ARG A 52 -7.15 -2.04 7.15
CA ARG A 52 -8.03 -1.70 6.03
C ARG A 52 -7.69 -0.35 5.41
N ARG A 53 -7.37 0.67 6.22
CA ARG A 53 -6.95 1.98 5.69
C ARG A 53 -5.66 1.90 4.87
N PHE A 54 -4.70 1.06 5.25
CA PHE A 54 -3.50 0.84 4.44
C PHE A 54 -3.79 0.06 3.16
N HIS A 55 -4.66 -0.96 3.23
CA HIS A 55 -5.13 -1.67 2.06
C HIS A 55 -5.76 -0.70 1.04
N ASP A 56 -6.71 0.12 1.50
CA ASP A 56 -7.46 1.02 0.62
C ASP A 56 -6.53 2.07 0.00
N ALA A 57 -5.60 2.64 0.78
CA ALA A 57 -4.59 3.57 0.26
C ALA A 57 -3.65 2.93 -0.78
N CYS A 58 -3.21 1.68 -0.55
CA CYS A 58 -2.37 0.97 -1.53
C CYS A 58 -3.16 0.63 -2.79
N LEU A 59 -4.43 0.23 -2.65
CA LEU A 59 -5.31 -0.09 -3.77
C LEU A 59 -5.58 1.14 -4.63
N ASP A 60 -5.95 2.28 -4.02
CA ASP A 60 -6.18 3.54 -4.73
C ASP A 60 -4.94 3.97 -5.51
N TRP A 61 -3.75 3.83 -4.91
CA TRP A 61 -2.51 4.16 -5.60
C TRP A 61 -2.16 3.17 -6.71
N LEU A 62 -2.32 1.87 -6.48
CA LEU A 62 -2.08 0.83 -7.48
C LEU A 62 -2.99 1.00 -8.70
N VAL A 63 -4.27 1.33 -8.49
CA VAL A 63 -5.22 1.62 -9.57
C VAL A 63 -4.72 2.82 -10.39
N ARG A 64 -4.27 3.90 -9.76
CA ARG A 64 -3.72 5.06 -10.48
C ARG A 64 -2.46 4.72 -11.29
N ARG A 65 -1.61 3.81 -10.81
CA ARG A 65 -0.36 3.40 -11.51
C ARG A 65 -0.59 2.40 -12.65
N THR A 66 -1.72 1.70 -12.66
CA THR A 66 -2.02 0.63 -13.63
C THR A 66 -3.17 0.97 -14.58
N ALA A 67 -3.97 2.00 -14.28
CA ALA A 67 -4.84 2.66 -15.23
C ALA A 67 -3.95 3.47 -16.18
N GLY A 68 -3.69 2.91 -17.37
CA GLY A 68 -2.81 3.49 -18.40
C GLY A 68 -3.25 4.87 -18.89
#